data_AF-A0A7Y3D896-F1
#
_entry.id   AF-A0A7Y3D896-F1
#
_cell.length_a   1.000
_cell.length_b   1.000
_cell.length_c   1.000
_cell.angle_alpha   90.00
_cell.angle_beta   90.00
_cell.angle_gamma   90.00
#
_symmetry.space_group_name_H-M   'P 1'
#
loop_
_entity.id
_entity.type
_entity.pdbx_description
1 polymer ?
#
loop_
_entity_poly.entity_id
_entity_poly.type
_entity_poly.pdbx_seq_one_letter_code
_entity_poly.pdbx_strand_id
1 'polypeptide(L)' 'AAVVAPREGASPTLASIQTHCREHVAGYKIPRELHLVPAVERSPSGKPDYRWAQRVAEGAVESPS' A
#
# COMPACT_ATOMS: atom_id res chain seq x y z
N ALA A 1 0.03 -1.41 -7.91
CA ALA A 1 0.75 -1.29 -6.63
C ALA A 1 -0.13 -1.63 -5.43
N ALA A 2 0.48 -1.87 -4.27
CA ALA A 2 -0.15 -1.83 -2.95
C ALA A 2 0.39 -0.62 -2.16
N VAL A 3 -0.49 0.14 -1.52
CA VAL A 3 -0.13 1.24 -0.61
C VAL A 3 -0.48 0.80 0.80
N VAL A 4 0.52 0.74 1.68
CA VAL A 4 0.40 0.10 3.00
C VAL A 4 0.95 1.02 4.07
N ALA A 5 0.18 1.22 5.14
CA ALA A 5 0.68 1.76 6.40
C ALA A 5 0.95 0.58 7.35
N PRO A 6 2.21 0.19 7.58
CA PRO A 6 2.54 -0.86 8.53
C PRO A 6 2.16 -0.45 9.95
N ARG A 7 1.86 -1.44 10.80
CA ARG A 7 1.83 -1.20 12.25
C ARG A 7 3.24 -0.97 12.76
N GLU A 8 3.34 -0.32 13.91
CA GLU A 8 4.63 -0.13 14.58
C GLU A 8 5.39 -1.47 14.74
N GLY A 9 6.68 -1.45 14.43
CA GLY A 9 7.55 -2.63 14.45
C GLY A 9 7.38 -3.59 13.26
N ALA A 10 6.38 -3.38 12.38
CA ALA A 10 6.21 -4.19 11.18
C ALA A 10 6.97 -3.59 9.98
N SER A 11 7.72 -4.43 9.27
CA SER A 11 8.44 -4.04 8.05
C SER A 11 8.08 -5.00 6.89
N PRO A 12 6.85 -4.92 6.36
CA PRO A 12 6.43 -5.80 5.27
C PRO A 12 7.24 -5.49 4.00
N THR A 13 7.67 -6.55 3.33
CA THR A 13 8.30 -6.47 2.01
C THR A 13 7.29 -6.82 0.92
N LEU A 14 7.55 -6.39 -0.32
CA LEU A 14 6.73 -6.78 -1.46
C LEU A 14 6.59 -8.30 -1.55
N ALA A 15 7.69 -9.04 -1.38
CA ALA A 15 7.68 -10.50 -1.40
C ALA A 15 6.80 -11.10 -0.29
N SER A 16 6.87 -10.57 0.94
CA SER A 16 6.03 -11.00 2.06
C SER A 16 4.53 -10.78 1.77
N ILE A 17 4.17 -9.59 1.27
CA ILE A 17 2.79 -9.27 0.88
C ILE A 17 2.32 -10.17 -0.26
N GLN A 18 3.14 -10.39 -1.30
CA GLN A 18 2.78 -11.26 -2.41
C GLN A 18 2.57 -12.70 -1.98
N THR A 19 3.41 -13.23 -1.08
CA THR A 19 3.26 -14.58 -0.53
C THR A 19 1.95 -14.70 0.23
N HIS A 20 1.62 -13.74 1.07
CA HIS A 20 0.33 -13.72 1.76
C HIS A 20 -0.85 -13.63 0.77
N CYS A 21 -0.78 -12.77 -0.25
CA CYS A 21 -1.85 -12.65 -1.25
C CYS A 21 -2.06 -13.94 -2.07
N ARG A 22 -1.00 -14.70 -2.37
CA ARG A 22 -1.12 -15.97 -3.14
C ARG A 22 -2.06 -16.99 -2.48
N GLU A 23 -2.16 -16.96 -1.16
CA GLU A 23 -3.02 -17.88 -0.39
C GLU A 23 -4.48 -17.43 -0.32
N HIS A 24 -4.76 -16.15 -0.62
CA HIS A 24 -6.06 -15.52 -0.35
C HIS A 24 -6.77 -14.95 -1.56
N VAL A 25 -6.05 -14.62 -2.65
CA VAL A 25 -6.63 -13.99 -3.84
C VAL A 25 -6.10 -14.60 -5.13
N ALA A 26 -6.88 -14.45 -6.21
CA ALA A 26 -6.46 -14.88 -7.54
C ALA A 26 -5.16 -14.17 -7.97
N GLY A 27 -4.30 -14.89 -8.71
CA GLY A 27 -2.95 -14.44 -9.06
C GLY A 27 -2.88 -13.08 -9.74
N TYR A 28 -3.86 -12.72 -10.57
CA TYR A 28 -3.90 -11.42 -11.25
C TYR A 28 -4.16 -10.23 -10.30
N LYS A 29 -4.62 -10.47 -9.07
CA LYS A 29 -4.82 -9.44 -8.03
C LYS A 29 -3.60 -9.23 -7.14
N ILE A 30 -2.54 -10.02 -7.33
CA ILE A 30 -1.32 -9.90 -6.55
C ILE A 30 -0.60 -8.59 -6.93
N PRO A 31 -0.22 -7.73 -5.97
CA PRO A 31 0.44 -6.47 -6.25
C PRO A 31 1.85 -6.69 -6.81
N ARG A 32 2.25 -5.85 -7.76
CA ARG A 32 3.59 -5.86 -8.38
C ARG A 32 4.57 -4.88 -7.74
N GLU A 33 4.06 -3.94 -6.95
CA GLU A 33 4.81 -2.86 -6.31
C GLU A 33 4.23 -2.63 -4.92
N LEU A 34 5.06 -2.17 -3.98
CA LEU A 34 4.69 -1.86 -2.61
C LEU A 34 5.22 -0.47 -2.24
N HIS A 35 4.32 0.40 -1.79
CA HIS A 35 4.65 1.72 -1.28
C HIS A 35 4.26 1.76 0.19
N LEU A 36 5.26 1.96 1.04
CA LEU A 36 5.06 2.11 2.47
C LEU A 36 4.82 3.59 2.78
N VAL A 37 3.78 3.86 3.56
CA VAL A 37 3.40 5.19 4.01
C VAL A 37 3.28 5.21 5.52
N PRO A 38 3.44 6.37 6.18
CA PRO A 38 3.20 6.47 7.61
C PRO A 38 1.72 6.27 7.98
N ALA A 39 0.80 6.72 7.12
CA ALA A 39 -0.65 6.57 7.30
C ALA A 39 -1.37 6.56 5.95
N VAL A 40 -2.51 5.87 5.89
CA VAL A 40 -3.41 5.89 4.72
C VAL A 40 -4.32 7.12 4.80
N GLU A 41 -4.25 7.99 3.79
CA GLU A 41 -5.09 9.18 3.74
C GLU A 41 -6.57 8.83 3.52
N ARG A 42 -7.44 9.59 4.18
CA ARG A 42 -8.89 9.45 4.09
C ARG A 42 -9.48 10.78 3.66
N SER A 43 -10.53 10.71 2.83
CA SER A 43 -11.36 11.87 2.53
C SER A 43 -12.05 12.40 3.79
N PRO A 44 -12.60 13.64 3.78
CA PRO A 44 -13.36 14.18 4.91
C PRO A 44 -14.54 13.31 5.35
N SER A 45 -15.05 12.46 4.44
CA SER A 45 -16.10 11.48 4.74
C SER A 45 -15.61 10.20 5.45
N GLY A 46 -14.30 10.09 5.73
CA GLY A 46 -13.66 8.92 6.34
C GLY A 46 -13.34 7.79 5.37
N LYS A 47 -13.78 7.88 4.11
CA LYS A 47 -13.48 6.87 3.07
C LYS A 47 -12.02 6.94 2.61
N PRO A 48 -11.41 5.83 2.17
CA PRO A 48 -10.09 5.86 1.54
C PRO A 48 -10.01 6.92 0.45
N ASP A 49 -8.95 7.74 0.45
CA ASP A 49 -8.71 8.69 -0.63
C ASP A 49 -7.95 7.99 -1.77
N TYR A 50 -8.70 7.63 -2.81
CA TYR A 50 -8.15 6.95 -3.98
C TYR A 50 -7.26 7.86 -4.85
N ARG A 51 -7.48 9.18 -4.85
CA ARG A 51 -6.64 10.11 -5.62
C ARG A 51 -5.27 10.26 -4.97
N TRP A 52 -5.24 10.36 -3.64
CA TRP A 52 -3.99 10.29 -2.89
C TRP A 52 -3.29 8.95 -3.12
N ALA A 53 -4.00 7.83 -2.99
CA ALA A 53 -3.41 6.50 -3.15
C ALA A 53 -2.81 6.30 -4.55
N GLN A 54 -3.47 6.82 -5.58
CA GLN A 54 -2.97 6.81 -6.95
C GLN A 54 -1.66 7.61 -7.07
N ARG A 55 -1.61 8.84 -6.53
CA ARG A 55 -0.37 9.65 -6.54
C ARG A 55 0.79 8.96 -5.83
N VAL A 56 0.54 8.30 -4.70
CA VAL A 56 1.57 7.52 -3.99
C VAL A 56 2.07 6.36 -4.87
N ALA A 57 1.16 5.62 -5.50
CA ALA A 57 1.51 4.51 -6.39
C ALA A 57 2.28 4.97 -7.64
N GLU A 58 2.01 6.19 -8.12
CA GLU A 58 2.73 6.82 -9.24
C GLU A 58 4.08 7.43 -8.81
N GLY A 59 4.44 7.37 -7.51
CA GLY A 59 5.71 7.88 -6.98
C GLY A 59 5.72 9.40 -6.71
N ALA A 60 4.56 10.06 -6.72
CA ALA A 60 4.44 11.51 -6.54
C ALA A 60 4.46 11.97 -5.06
N VAL A 61 4.63 11.05 -4.11
CA VAL A 61 4.71 11.38 -2.68
C VAL A 61 5.97 10.71 -2.13
N GLU A 62 7.00 11.53 -1.88
CA GLU A 62 8.28 11.08 -1.34
C GLU A 62 8.09 10.55 0.08
N SER A 63 8.67 9.38 0.38
CA SER A 63 8.76 8.87 1.76
C SER A 63 9.59 9.86 2.59
N PRO A 64 9.18 10.23 3.82
CA PRO A 64 10.06 11.01 4.68
C PRO A 64 11.32 10.18 4.96
N SER A 65 12.49 10.80 4.79
CA SER A 65 13.79 10.24 5.22
C SER A 65 13.86 10.05 6.73
#